data_AF-A0A383RXQ2-F1
#
_entry.id   AF-A0A383RXQ2-F1
#
_cell.length_a   1.000
_cell.length_b   1.000
_cell.length_c   1.000
_cell.angle_alpha   90.00
_cell.angle_beta   90.00
_cell.angle_gamma   90.00
#
_symmetry.space_group_name_H-M   'P 1'
#
loop_
_entity.id
_entity.type
_entity.pdbx_description
1 polymer ?
#
loop_
_entity_poly.entity_id
_entity_poly.type
_entity_poly.pdbx_seq_one_letter_code
_entity_poly.pdbx_strand_id
1 'polypeptide(L)'
;MSRRIITSVNSQDLHPPDQGLLFGSPRERLEFYRREIQYETTILANRTDAFLAAQSFLVIAFISCMGNLNAKWGGQFTLIVPPFLALLGALSSLNAWPGIRAAYGIIDHWHFKQSQLLHSEPSVGLAYDDWPLFCEAESSHRGYRKSLMFSIRAPWLFLVFWVVLGSYCLFLQLDPAGT
;
A
#
# COMPACT_ATOMS: atom_id res chain seq x y z
N MET A 1 40.03 6.30 -1.64
CA MET A 1 38.68 5.70 -1.68
C MET A 1 37.65 6.82 -1.56
N SER A 2 36.95 7.18 -2.64
CA SER A 2 35.95 8.25 -2.62
C SER A 2 34.60 7.70 -3.11
N ARG A 3 33.56 7.86 -2.28
CA ARG A 3 32.20 7.35 -2.48
C ARG A 3 31.54 8.05 -3.67
N ARG A 4 31.09 7.27 -4.66
CA ARG A 4 30.26 7.74 -5.77
C ARG A 4 28.79 7.76 -5.32
N ILE A 5 28.22 8.95 -5.16
CA ILE A 5 26.77 9.16 -4.98
C ILE A 5 26.15 9.12 -6.38
N ILE A 6 25.32 8.11 -6.67
CA ILE A 6 24.59 7.97 -7.93
C ILE A 6 23.15 8.43 -7.69
N THR A 7 22.86 9.72 -7.83
CA THR A 7 21.56 10.21 -8.32
C THR A 7 21.65 11.71 -8.63
N SER A 8 22.22 12.07 -9.78
CA SER A 8 21.91 13.36 -10.39
C SER A 8 20.66 13.13 -11.23
N VAL A 9 19.47 13.45 -10.70
CA VAL A 9 18.26 13.53 -11.51
C VAL A 9 18.44 14.75 -12.41
N ASN A 10 18.91 14.50 -13.63
CA ASN A 10 19.11 15.53 -14.63
C ASN A 10 17.72 15.97 -15.12
N SER A 11 17.45 17.27 -15.11
CA SER A 11 16.16 17.84 -15.54
C SER A 11 15.84 17.56 -17.02
N GLN A 12 16.81 17.04 -17.78
CA GLN A 12 16.66 16.56 -19.16
C GLN A 12 16.04 15.17 -19.27
N ASP A 13 16.01 14.35 -18.21
CA ASP A 13 15.26 13.07 -18.19
C ASP A 13 13.75 13.29 -18.00
N LEU A 14 13.32 14.55 -17.85
CA LEU A 14 11.93 14.97 -17.78
C LEU A 14 11.33 15.32 -19.15
N HIS A 15 11.98 14.91 -20.25
CA HIS A 15 11.30 14.84 -21.54
C HIS A 15 10.60 13.49 -21.61
N PRO A 16 9.25 13.42 -21.75
CA PRO A 16 8.63 12.15 -22.10
C PRO A 16 9.33 11.69 -23.40
N PRO A 17 9.86 10.45 -23.47
CA PRO A 17 10.42 9.94 -24.71
C PRO A 17 9.37 10.12 -25.79
N ASP A 18 9.76 10.45 -27.03
CA ASP A 18 8.85 10.58 -28.17
C ASP A 18 8.02 9.30 -28.31
N GLN A 19 6.84 9.29 -27.68
CA GLN A 19 5.97 8.11 -27.55
C GLN A 19 5.38 7.71 -28.91
N GLY A 20 5.50 8.57 -29.92
CA GLY A 20 5.05 8.35 -31.28
C GLY A 20 5.91 7.37 -32.09
N LEU A 21 7.12 7.01 -31.62
CA LEU A 21 8.04 6.14 -32.36
C LEU A 21 8.14 4.69 -31.84
N LEU A 22 7.52 4.38 -30.69
CA LEU A 22 7.60 3.05 -30.05
C LEU A 22 6.36 2.16 -30.29
N PHE A 23 5.26 2.72 -30.79
CA PHE A 23 3.98 2.01 -30.92
C PHE A 23 3.39 2.25 -32.31
N GLY A 24 3.08 1.18 -33.03
CA GLY A 24 2.59 1.22 -34.41
C GLY A 24 1.10 1.59 -34.52
N SER A 25 0.35 1.49 -33.40
CA SER A 25 -1.05 1.91 -33.35
C SER A 25 -1.43 2.53 -32.00
N PRO A 26 -2.43 3.43 -31.96
CA PRO A 26 -2.98 3.96 -30.71
C PRO A 26 -3.51 2.87 -29.75
N ARG A 27 -3.86 1.69 -30.30
CA ARG A 27 -4.29 0.51 -29.53
C ARG A 27 -3.15 -0.12 -28.73
N GLU A 28 -1.97 -0.28 -29.34
CA GLU A 28 -0.79 -0.82 -28.66
C GLU A 28 -0.36 0.06 -27.48
N ARG A 29 -0.50 1.39 -27.62
CA ARG A 29 -0.26 2.35 -26.53
C ARG A 29 -1.20 2.11 -25.35
N LEU A 30 -2.50 1.93 -25.63
CA LEU A 30 -3.50 1.68 -24.59
C LEU A 30 -3.27 0.35 -23.86
N GLU A 31 -2.96 -0.72 -24.60
CA GLU A 31 -2.64 -2.02 -24.02
C GLU A 31 -1.35 -2.00 -23.19
N PHE A 32 -0.36 -1.22 -23.60
CA PHE A 32 0.85 -0.99 -22.82
C PHE A 32 0.53 -0.31 -21.48
N TYR A 33 -0.22 0.80 -21.49
CA TYR A 33 -0.59 1.48 -20.24
C TYR A 33 -1.43 0.58 -19.32
N ARG A 34 -2.34 -0.23 -19.88
CA ARG A 34 -3.13 -1.18 -19.08
C ARG A 34 -2.25 -2.25 -18.42
N ARG A 35 -1.29 -2.81 -19.17
CA ARG A 35 -0.32 -3.78 -18.62
C ARG A 35 0.49 -3.16 -17.48
N GLU A 36 0.93 -1.92 -17.64
CA GLU A 36 1.70 -1.23 -16.61
C GLU A 36 0.87 -0.95 -15.35
N ILE A 37 -0.36 -0.45 -15.51
CA ILE A 37 -1.28 -0.23 -14.38
C ILE A 37 -1.55 -1.53 -13.64
N GLN A 38 -1.79 -2.63 -14.36
CA GLN A 38 -2.05 -3.94 -13.74
C GLN A 38 -0.79 -4.49 -13.03
N TYR A 39 0.39 -4.27 -13.60
CA TYR A 39 1.67 -4.64 -12.97
C TYR A 39 1.89 -3.90 -11.65
N GLU A 40 1.76 -2.56 -11.66
CA GLU A 40 1.90 -1.72 -10.46
C GLU A 40 0.83 -2.05 -9.40
N THR A 41 -0.39 -2.35 -9.84
CA THR A 41 -1.47 -2.83 -8.94
C THR A 41 -1.07 -4.13 -8.25
N THR A 42 -0.54 -5.08 -9.00
CA THR A 42 -0.13 -6.38 -8.47
C THR A 42 0.99 -6.23 -7.46
N ILE A 43 1.96 -5.35 -7.73
CA ILE A 43 3.02 -5.01 -6.77
C ILE A 43 2.44 -4.40 -5.50
N LEU A 44 1.51 -3.45 -5.62
CA LEU A 44 0.88 -2.82 -4.47
C LEU A 44 0.06 -3.82 -3.64
N ALA A 45 -0.69 -4.71 -4.29
CA ALA A 45 -1.42 -5.79 -3.64
C ALA A 45 -0.47 -6.70 -2.87
N ASN A 46 0.59 -7.20 -3.51
CA ASN A 46 1.60 -8.03 -2.87
C ASN A 46 2.24 -7.37 -1.64
N ARG A 47 2.55 -6.07 -1.72
CA ARG A 47 3.08 -5.31 -0.56
C ARG A 47 2.06 -5.19 0.56
N THR A 48 0.79 -4.97 0.21
CA THR A 48 -0.31 -4.87 1.19
C THR A 48 -0.53 -6.23 1.86
N ASP A 49 -0.53 -7.33 1.10
CA ASP A 49 -0.72 -8.68 1.62
C ASP A 49 0.43 -9.10 2.55
N ALA A 50 1.67 -8.80 2.17
CA ALA A 50 2.83 -9.03 3.03
C ALA A 50 2.75 -8.23 4.34
N PHE A 51 2.28 -6.97 4.28
CA PHE A 51 2.03 -6.16 5.47
C PHE A 51 0.93 -6.78 6.35
N LEU A 52 -0.21 -7.15 5.78
CA LEU A 52 -1.33 -7.76 6.51
C LEU A 52 -0.94 -9.11 7.16
N ALA A 53 -0.14 -9.92 6.47
CA ALA A 53 0.41 -11.15 7.02
C ALA A 53 1.33 -10.89 8.22
N ALA A 54 2.24 -9.90 8.12
CA ALA A 54 3.11 -9.51 9.23
C ALA A 54 2.32 -8.97 10.43
N GLN A 55 1.31 -8.13 10.19
CA GLN A 55 0.41 -7.64 11.24
C GLN A 55 -0.34 -8.78 11.93
N SER A 56 -0.87 -9.73 11.15
CA SER A 56 -1.57 -10.89 11.70
C SER A 56 -0.66 -11.74 12.59
N PHE A 57 0.59 -11.97 12.17
CA PHE A 57 1.58 -12.67 12.98
C PHE A 57 1.87 -11.95 14.30
N LEU A 58 2.03 -10.63 14.26
CA LEU A 58 2.25 -9.81 15.45
C LEU A 58 1.06 -9.86 16.41
N VAL A 59 -0.18 -9.79 15.90
CA VAL A 59 -1.40 -9.87 16.72
C VAL A 59 -1.48 -11.21 17.44
N ILE A 60 -1.23 -12.31 16.72
CA ILE A 60 -1.23 -13.66 17.32
C ILE A 60 -0.17 -13.74 18.42
N ALA A 61 1.06 -13.31 18.14
CA ALA A 61 2.14 -13.30 19.12
C ALA A 61 1.78 -12.46 20.36
N PHE A 62 1.18 -11.28 20.16
CA PHE A 62 0.74 -10.40 21.24
C PHE A 62 -0.29 -11.08 22.16
N ILE A 63 -1.34 -11.67 21.59
CA ILE A 63 -2.38 -12.37 22.35
C ILE A 63 -1.79 -13.58 23.07
N SER A 64 -0.91 -14.36 22.42
CA SER A 64 -0.22 -15.48 23.05
C SER A 64 0.65 -15.04 24.24
N CYS A 65 1.30 -13.88 24.15
CA CYS A 65 2.07 -13.33 25.27
C CYS A 65 1.16 -12.88 26.41
N MET A 66 0.05 -12.20 26.11
CA MET A 66 -0.93 -11.74 27.10
C MET A 66 -1.66 -12.90 27.81
N GLY A 67 -1.89 -14.02 27.12
CA GLY A 67 -2.51 -15.22 27.67
C GLY A 67 -1.56 -16.12 28.48
N ASN A 68 -0.34 -15.67 28.78
CA ASN A 68 0.64 -16.48 29.51
C ASN A 68 0.28 -16.60 31.01
N LEU A 69 -0.17 -17.79 31.42
CA LEU A 69 -0.58 -18.10 32.79
C LEU A 69 0.55 -18.59 33.71
N ASN A 70 1.82 -18.42 33.32
CA ASN A 70 2.95 -18.88 34.13
C ASN A 70 3.08 -18.07 35.44
N ALA A 71 2.83 -18.71 36.59
CA ALA A 71 2.90 -18.06 37.90
C ALA A 71 4.30 -17.54 38.29
N LYS A 72 5.38 -18.06 37.71
CA LYS A 72 6.77 -17.67 38.07
C LYS A 72 7.28 -16.44 37.33
N TRP A 73 6.96 -16.31 36.04
CA TRP A 73 7.55 -15.31 35.15
C TRP A 73 6.54 -14.68 34.19
N GLY A 74 5.28 -15.12 34.21
CA GLY A 74 4.23 -14.63 33.33
C GLY A 74 3.99 -13.13 33.50
N GLY A 75 3.89 -12.63 34.73
CA GLY A 75 3.70 -11.20 35.00
C GLY A 75 4.86 -10.31 34.52
N GLN A 76 6.11 -10.76 34.68
CA GLN A 76 7.27 -10.02 34.17
C GLN A 76 7.36 -10.08 32.63
N PHE A 77 6.92 -11.18 32.05
CA PHE A 77 6.90 -11.36 30.60
C PHE A 77 5.83 -10.52 29.93
N THR A 78 4.61 -10.46 30.49
CA THR A 78 3.55 -9.57 30.03
C THR A 78 3.88 -8.09 30.23
N LEU A 79 4.81 -7.78 31.14
CA LEU A 79 5.31 -6.42 31.34
C LEU A 79 6.12 -5.91 30.14
N ILE A 80 6.99 -6.74 29.57
CA ILE A 80 8.01 -6.31 28.61
C ILE A 80 7.60 -6.66 27.18
N VAL A 81 7.19 -7.91 26.95
CA VAL A 81 7.05 -8.45 25.60
C VAL A 81 5.84 -7.89 24.85
N PRO A 82 4.62 -7.84 25.42
CA PRO A 82 3.47 -7.25 24.74
C PRO A 82 3.62 -5.76 24.39
N PRO A 83 4.12 -4.87 25.26
CA PRO A 83 4.37 -3.47 24.88
C PRO A 83 5.42 -3.34 23.78
N PHE A 84 6.47 -4.17 23.80
CA PHE A 84 7.47 -4.19 22.74
C PHE A 84 6.88 -4.64 21.39
N LEU A 85 6.05 -5.69 21.39
CA LEU A 85 5.33 -6.13 20.19
C LEU A 85 4.35 -5.05 19.68
N ALA A 86 3.66 -4.35 20.58
CA ALA A 86 2.78 -3.25 20.21
C ALA A 86 3.55 -2.08 19.57
N LEU A 87 4.71 -1.73 20.12
CA LEU A 87 5.60 -0.74 19.52
C LEU A 87 6.08 -1.17 18.14
N LEU A 88 6.49 -2.43 17.97
CA LEU A 88 6.88 -2.98 16.66
C LEU A 88 5.71 -2.94 15.66
N GLY A 89 4.50 -3.25 16.09
CA GLY A 89 3.28 -3.13 15.28
C GLY A 89 3.02 -1.70 14.82
N ALA A 90 3.16 -0.72 15.72
CA ALA A 90 3.03 0.69 15.40
C ALA A 90 4.13 1.18 14.44
N LEU A 91 5.40 0.85 14.70
CA LEU A 91 6.54 1.25 13.87
C LEU A 91 6.48 0.63 12.47
N SER A 92 6.12 -0.66 12.37
CA SER A 92 5.93 -1.33 11.07
C SER A 92 4.79 -0.71 10.26
N SER A 93 3.71 -0.30 10.92
CA SER A 93 2.59 0.43 10.29
C SER A 93 3.04 1.80 9.75
N LEU A 94 3.82 2.56 10.51
CA LEU A 94 4.38 3.84 10.07
C LEU A 94 5.34 3.68 8.89
N ASN A 95 6.16 2.62 8.88
CA ASN A 95 7.11 2.38 7.81
C ASN A 95 6.45 1.88 6.51
N ALA A 96 5.34 1.14 6.61
CA ALA A 96 4.60 0.66 5.45
C ALA A 96 3.84 1.80 4.71
N TRP A 97 3.42 2.82 5.45
CA TRP A 97 2.66 3.96 4.92
C TRP A 97 3.31 4.67 3.72
N PRO A 98 4.57 5.17 3.78
CA PRO A 98 5.18 5.86 2.64
C PRO A 98 5.31 4.96 1.41
N GLY A 99 5.57 3.66 1.59
CA GLY A 99 5.70 2.70 0.50
C GLY A 99 4.37 2.46 -0.24
N ILE A 100 3.27 2.34 0.51
CA ILE A 100 1.91 2.21 -0.05
C ILE A 100 1.47 3.53 -0.72
N ARG A 101 1.76 4.67 -0.08
CA ARG A 101 1.41 6.00 -0.61
C ARG A 101 2.15 6.32 -1.90
N ALA A 102 3.43 5.99 -2.00
CA ALA A 102 4.22 6.22 -3.21
C ALA A 102 3.71 5.40 -4.41
N ALA A 103 3.43 4.11 -4.19
CA ALA A 103 2.85 3.24 -5.21
C ALA A 103 1.46 3.75 -5.66
N TYR A 104 0.63 4.22 -4.73
CA TYR A 104 -0.64 4.86 -5.07
C TYR A 104 -0.46 6.09 -5.97
N GLY A 105 0.52 6.94 -5.68
CA GLY A 105 0.81 8.13 -6.49
C GLY A 105 1.26 7.79 -7.91
N ILE A 106 2.03 6.71 -8.08
CA ILE A 106 2.43 6.20 -9.40
C ILE A 106 1.20 5.71 -10.17
N ILE A 107 0.35 4.91 -9.55
CA ILE A 107 -0.89 4.41 -10.16
C ILE A 107 -1.82 5.56 -10.57
N ASP A 108 -2.00 6.56 -9.70
CA ASP A 108 -2.84 7.73 -9.99
C ASP A 108 -2.27 8.55 -11.17
N HIS A 109 -0.94 8.70 -11.24
CA HIS A 109 -0.28 9.38 -12.35
C HIS A 109 -0.43 8.64 -13.70
N TRP A 110 -0.36 7.30 -13.70
CA TRP A 110 -0.62 6.51 -14.90
C TRP A 110 -2.09 6.54 -15.32
N HIS A 111 -3.01 6.52 -14.36
CA HIS A 111 -4.44 6.71 -14.63
C HIS A 111 -4.74 8.09 -15.23
N PHE A 112 -4.10 9.14 -14.73
CA PHE A 112 -4.25 10.48 -15.30
C PHE A 112 -3.75 10.55 -16.74
N LYS A 113 -2.62 9.90 -17.05
CA LYS A 113 -2.13 9.80 -18.43
C LYS A 113 -3.09 9.04 -19.35
N GLN A 114 -3.68 7.95 -18.86
CA GLN A 114 -4.68 7.19 -19.60
C GLN A 114 -5.94 8.02 -19.89
N SER A 115 -6.46 8.76 -18.91
CA SER A 115 -7.66 9.59 -19.10
C SER A 115 -7.43 10.76 -20.05
N GLN A 116 -6.25 11.39 -19.99
CA GLN A 116 -5.85 12.45 -20.93
C GLN A 116 -5.76 11.94 -22.37
N LEU A 117 -5.22 10.74 -22.60
CA LEU A 117 -5.16 10.14 -23.94
C LEU A 117 -6.55 9.82 -24.50
N LEU A 118 -7.45 9.29 -23.67
CA LEU A 118 -8.84 9.01 -24.07
C LEU A 118 -9.63 10.28 -24.42
N HIS A 119 -9.39 11.39 -23.72
CA HIS A 119 -10.09 12.66 -23.97
C HIS A 119 -9.47 13.51 -25.10
N SER A 120 -8.17 13.35 -25.36
CA SER A 120 -7.45 14.16 -26.36
C SER A 120 -7.48 13.57 -27.78
N GLU A 121 -7.77 12.27 -27.93
CA GLU A 121 -7.69 11.58 -29.22
C GLU A 121 -9.01 10.82 -29.52
N PRO A 122 -9.95 11.43 -30.27
CA PRO A 122 -11.30 10.87 -30.52
C PRO A 122 -11.29 9.50 -31.22
N SER A 123 -10.26 9.20 -32.02
CA SER A 123 -10.07 7.91 -32.69
C SER A 123 -9.75 6.77 -31.72
N VAL A 124 -9.22 7.07 -30.53
CA VAL A 124 -8.93 6.09 -29.48
C VAL A 124 -10.17 5.76 -28.67
N GLY A 125 -11.05 6.74 -28.42
CA GLY A 125 -12.36 6.54 -27.79
C GLY A 125 -13.31 5.70 -28.66
N LEU A 126 -13.35 5.96 -29.97
CA LEU A 126 -14.18 5.19 -30.90
C LEU A 126 -13.77 3.71 -30.98
N ALA A 127 -12.46 3.42 -31.00
CA ALA A 127 -11.97 2.04 -30.99
C ALA A 127 -12.21 1.31 -29.64
N TYR A 128 -12.50 2.05 -28.57
CA TYR A 128 -12.85 1.53 -27.25
C TYR A 128 -14.33 1.14 -27.17
N ASP A 129 -15.23 1.98 -27.72
CA ASP A 129 -16.68 1.73 -27.77
C ASP A 129 -17.10 0.62 -28.75
N ASP A 130 -16.26 0.27 -29.74
CA ASP A 130 -16.56 -0.79 -30.73
C ASP A 130 -16.60 -2.21 -30.14
N TRP A 131 -16.21 -2.40 -28.86
CA TRP A 131 -16.26 -3.71 -28.21
C TRP A 131 -17.39 -3.78 -27.17
N PRO A 132 -18.36 -4.72 -27.33
CA PRO A 132 -19.55 -4.79 -26.48
C PRO A 132 -19.27 -5.17 -25.01
N LEU A 133 -18.05 -5.57 -24.67
CA LEU A 133 -17.60 -5.87 -23.30
C LEU A 133 -16.89 -4.69 -22.60
N PHE A 134 -16.65 -3.59 -23.32
CA PHE A 134 -15.83 -2.47 -22.88
C PHE A 134 -16.57 -1.14 -23.06
N CYS A 135 -17.82 -1.11 -22.61
CA CYS A 135 -18.57 0.13 -22.50
C CYS A 135 -17.96 0.98 -21.36
N GLU A 136 -17.76 2.29 -21.55
CA GLU A 136 -17.25 3.21 -20.51
C GLU A 136 -17.98 3.05 -19.16
N ALA A 137 -19.25 2.67 -19.21
CA ALA A 137 -20.12 2.43 -18.06
C ALA A 137 -19.72 1.21 -17.18
N GLU A 138 -19.07 0.19 -17.74
CA GLU A 138 -18.66 -1.03 -17.03
C GLU A 138 -17.18 -1.05 -16.65
N SER A 139 -16.39 -0.11 -17.18
CA SER A 139 -15.03 0.14 -16.72
C SER A 139 -15.07 0.59 -15.25
N SER A 140 -14.82 -0.34 -14.34
CA SER A 140 -14.96 -0.21 -12.89
C SER A 140 -13.90 0.74 -12.28
N HIS A 141 -13.81 1.96 -12.77
CA HIS A 141 -12.95 3.03 -12.25
C HIS A 141 -13.31 3.36 -10.79
N ARG A 142 -14.60 3.18 -10.42
CA ARG A 142 -15.11 3.36 -9.05
C ARG A 142 -14.81 2.19 -8.13
N GLY A 143 -14.91 0.94 -8.59
CA GLY A 143 -14.61 -0.24 -7.77
C GLY A 143 -13.11 -0.37 -7.48
N TYR A 144 -12.30 -0.16 -8.51
CA TYR A 144 -10.84 -0.19 -8.42
C TYR A 144 -10.28 0.89 -7.49
N ARG A 145 -10.68 2.16 -7.64
CA ARG A 145 -10.26 3.24 -6.72
C ARG A 145 -10.68 2.96 -5.29
N LYS A 146 -11.85 2.36 -5.05
CA LYS A 146 -12.31 1.99 -3.71
C LYS A 146 -11.45 0.89 -3.08
N SER A 147 -11.06 -0.14 -3.85
CA SER A 147 -10.15 -1.20 -3.39
C SER A 147 -8.76 -0.61 -3.05
N LEU A 148 -8.25 0.28 -3.89
CA LEU A 148 -6.95 0.93 -3.67
C LEU A 148 -6.94 1.86 -2.43
N MET A 149 -8.07 2.51 -2.15
CA MET A 149 -8.24 3.32 -0.94
C MET A 149 -8.25 2.46 0.35
N PHE A 150 -8.61 1.17 0.28
CA PHE A 150 -8.51 0.28 1.43
C PHE A 150 -7.04 0.02 1.81
N SER A 151 -6.18 -0.27 0.83
CA SER A 151 -4.75 -0.47 1.05
C SER A 151 -4.08 0.75 1.68
N ILE A 152 -4.49 1.97 1.30
CA ILE A 152 -4.00 3.20 1.92
C ILE A 152 -4.45 3.29 3.39
N ARG A 153 -5.70 2.96 3.71
CA ARG A 153 -6.20 3.12 5.08
C ARG A 153 -5.66 2.06 6.06
N ALA A 154 -5.27 0.89 5.57
CA ALA A 154 -4.86 -0.23 6.41
C ALA A 154 -3.70 0.11 7.40
N PRO A 155 -2.58 0.75 6.99
CA PRO A 155 -1.53 1.16 7.93
C PRO A 155 -2.02 2.05 9.08
N TRP A 156 -2.94 2.98 8.81
CA TRP A 156 -3.49 3.85 9.87
C TRP A 156 -4.39 3.09 10.84
N LEU A 157 -5.20 2.16 10.34
CA LEU A 157 -6.04 1.31 11.18
C LEU A 157 -5.17 0.46 12.12
N PHE A 158 -4.12 -0.17 11.61
CA PHE A 158 -3.19 -0.95 12.43
C PHE A 158 -2.39 -0.08 13.39
N LEU A 159 -1.99 1.14 13.00
CA LEU A 159 -1.33 2.07 13.90
C LEU A 159 -2.20 2.40 15.11
N VAL A 160 -3.46 2.79 14.89
CA VAL A 160 -4.41 3.09 15.97
C VAL A 160 -4.64 1.85 16.84
N PHE A 161 -4.85 0.70 16.22
CA PHE A 161 -5.01 -0.58 16.90
C PHE A 161 -3.84 -0.88 17.85
N TRP A 162 -2.59 -0.73 17.39
CA TRP A 162 -1.41 -0.97 18.21
C TRP A 162 -1.19 0.06 19.31
N VAL A 163 -1.52 1.33 19.05
CA VAL A 163 -1.48 2.37 20.09
C VAL A 163 -2.49 2.06 21.19
N VAL A 164 -3.71 1.65 20.84
CA VAL A 164 -4.73 1.25 21.82
C VAL A 164 -4.26 0.05 22.64
N LEU A 165 -3.76 -1.01 22.00
CA LEU A 165 -3.24 -2.18 22.72
C LEU A 165 -2.04 -1.86 23.61
N GLY A 166 -1.08 -1.08 23.11
CA GLY A 166 0.08 -0.66 23.89
C GLY A 166 -0.34 0.17 25.11
N SER A 167 -1.29 1.10 24.93
CA SER A 167 -1.84 1.88 26.04
C SER A 167 -2.58 1.01 27.06
N TYR A 168 -3.32 0.00 26.60
CA TYR A 168 -4.02 -0.95 27.47
C TYR A 168 -3.05 -1.80 28.29
N CYS A 169 -1.93 -2.26 27.70
CA CYS A 169 -0.89 -2.95 28.45
C CYS A 169 -0.31 -2.08 29.57
N LEU A 170 -0.05 -0.80 29.30
CA LEU A 170 0.44 0.14 30.32
C LEU A 170 -0.62 0.39 31.40
N PHE A 171 -1.89 0.53 31.01
CA PHE A 171 -2.99 0.72 31.96
C PHE A 171 -3.13 -0.45 32.94
N LEU A 172 -3.08 -1.70 32.44
CA LEU A 172 -3.11 -2.90 33.29
C LEU A 172 -1.97 -2.95 34.31
N GLN A 173 -0.84 -2.32 34.02
CA GLN A 173 0.32 -2.30 34.91
C GLN A 173 0.26 -1.14 35.92
N LEU A 174 -0.45 -0.06 35.58
CA LEU A 174 -0.58 1.12 36.42
C LEU A 174 -1.74 1.03 37.41
N ASP A 175 -2.67 0.08 37.23
CA ASP A 175 -3.76 -0.15 38.17
C ASP A 175 -3.20 -0.78 39.48
N PRO A 176 -3.16 -0.03 40.60
CA PRO A 176 -2.62 -0.52 41.87
C PRO A 176 -3.48 -1.61 42.51
N ALA A 177 -4.67 -1.87 41.94
CA ALA A 177 -5.62 -2.86 42.43
C ALA A 177 -5.46 -4.25 41.77
N GLY A 178 -4.36 -4.50 41.05
CA GLY A 178 -4.08 -5.78 40.40
C GLY A 178 -4.38 -6.99 41.29
N THR A 179 -5.47 -7.69 40.95
CA THR A 179 -5.79 -9.07 41.39
C THR A 179 -4.69 -10.04 41.05
#